data_AF-M1PBW0-F1
#
_entry.id   AF-M1PBW0-F1
#
_cell.length_a   1.000
_cell.length_b   1.000
_cell.length_c   1.000
_cell.angle_alpha   90.00
_cell.angle_beta   90.00
_cell.angle_gamma   90.00
#
_symmetry.space_group_name_H-M   'P 1'
#
loop_
_entity.id
_entity.type
_entity.pdbx_description
1 polymer ?
#
loop_
_entity_poly.entity_id
_entity_poly.type
_entity_poly.pdbx_seq_one_letter_code
_entity_poly.pdbx_strand_id
1 'polypeptide(L)'
;MMAIRADLAQARRALGSEATGTEFKELLQVLFGGMRLPRDVDSRQASGAYLLALTGVPSVIFRYAVTQILKGEVDDLHKTYAPTAPELAAYCKNLGEQMVSKITSIERILRAPEQQAVAPRISEEKFQLLSHQLKQMKVMG
;
A
#
# COMPACT_ATOMS: atom_id res chain seq x y z
N MET A 1 -4.05 -21.91 4.50
CA MET A 1 -4.24 -21.48 3.10
C MET A 1 -5.64 -20.96 2.77
N MET A 2 -6.74 -21.55 3.27
CA MET A 2 -8.10 -21.04 3.00
C MET A 2 -8.34 -19.59 3.47
N ALA A 3 -7.86 -19.22 4.67
CA ALA A 3 -7.99 -17.86 5.19
C ALA A 3 -7.34 -16.81 4.28
N ILE A 4 -6.08 -17.03 3.85
CA ILE A 4 -5.34 -16.10 2.98
C ILE A 4 -6.08 -15.85 1.66
N ARG A 5 -6.72 -16.88 1.08
CA ARG A 5 -7.50 -16.73 -0.16
C ARG A 5 -8.78 -15.93 0.05
N ALA A 6 -9.44 -16.11 1.19
CA ALA A 6 -10.61 -15.32 1.56
C ALA A 6 -10.25 -13.84 1.79
N ASP A 7 -9.14 -13.58 2.48
CA ASP A 7 -8.64 -12.24 2.75
C ASP A 7 -8.27 -11.50 1.44
N LEU A 8 -7.63 -12.20 0.49
CA LEU A 8 -7.33 -11.63 -0.84
C LEU A 8 -8.59 -11.31 -1.64
N ALA A 9 -9.60 -12.18 -1.59
CA ALA A 9 -10.87 -11.92 -2.26
C ALA A 9 -11.59 -10.70 -1.65
N GLN A 10 -11.55 -10.57 -0.33
CA GLN A 10 -12.08 -9.40 0.38
C GLN A 10 -11.32 -8.13 0.01
N ALA A 11 -9.98 -8.17 0.03
CA ALA A 11 -9.14 -7.03 -0.36
C ALA A 11 -9.44 -6.57 -1.79
N ARG A 12 -9.64 -7.52 -2.73
CA ARG A 12 -9.96 -7.21 -4.12
C ARG A 12 -11.36 -6.59 -4.29
N ARG A 13 -12.35 -7.07 -3.53
CA ARG A 13 -13.69 -6.44 -3.49
C ARG A 13 -13.62 -5.02 -2.93
N ALA A 14 -12.82 -4.82 -1.88
CA ALA A 14 -12.66 -3.51 -1.27
C ALA A 14 -12.03 -2.49 -2.23
N LEU A 15 -11.04 -2.92 -3.04
CA LEU A 15 -10.46 -2.09 -4.10
C LEU A 15 -11.40 -1.84 -5.28
N GLY A 16 -12.46 -2.64 -5.44
CA GLY A 16 -13.49 -2.42 -6.47
C GLY A 16 -14.66 -1.55 -6.01
N SER A 17 -14.73 -1.21 -4.73
CA SER A 17 -15.79 -0.36 -4.18
C SER A 17 -15.36 1.10 -4.17
N GLU A 18 -15.98 1.92 -5.01
CA GLU A 18 -15.78 3.37 -5.03
C GLU A 18 -16.25 4.01 -3.72
N ALA A 19 -15.62 5.13 -3.34
CA ALA A 19 -16.12 5.93 -2.23
C ALA A 19 -17.48 6.55 -2.58
N THR A 20 -18.39 6.56 -1.62
CA THR A 20 -19.69 7.23 -1.80
C THR A 20 -19.51 8.74 -1.72
N GLY A 21 -20.43 9.52 -2.32
CA GLY A 21 -20.38 10.99 -2.23
C GLY A 21 -20.39 11.51 -0.78
N THR A 22 -21.09 10.82 0.12
CA THR A 22 -21.09 11.13 1.56
C THR A 22 -19.73 10.88 2.19
N GLU A 23 -19.13 9.72 1.94
CA GLU A 23 -17.81 9.37 2.45
C GLU A 23 -16.72 10.32 1.93
N PHE A 24 -16.80 10.69 0.64
CA PHE A 24 -15.90 11.68 0.05
C PHE A 24 -15.95 13.00 0.81
N LYS A 25 -17.16 13.50 1.09
CA LYS A 25 -17.36 14.74 1.82
C LYS A 25 -16.81 14.66 3.24
N GLU A 26 -17.09 13.57 3.96
CA GLU A 26 -16.59 13.37 5.33
C GLU A 26 -15.07 13.34 5.40
N LEU A 27 -14.42 12.58 4.52
CA LEU A 27 -12.97 12.47 4.48
C LEU A 27 -12.28 13.77 4.07
N LEU A 28 -12.86 14.53 3.12
CA LEU A 28 -12.38 15.86 2.78
C LEU A 28 -12.56 16.86 3.93
N GLN A 29 -13.67 16.79 4.67
CA GLN A 29 -13.86 17.61 5.87
C GLN A 29 -12.81 17.32 6.93
N VAL A 30 -12.48 16.04 7.16
CA VAL A 30 -11.42 15.63 8.07
C VAL A 30 -10.06 16.16 7.59
N LEU A 31 -9.76 16.02 6.30
CA LEU A 31 -8.53 16.52 5.70
C LEU A 31 -8.37 18.04 5.88
N PHE A 32 -9.40 18.82 5.55
CA PHE A 32 -9.37 20.28 5.68
C PHE A 32 -9.53 20.77 7.13
N GLY A 33 -10.00 19.93 8.03
CA GLY A 33 -9.95 20.19 9.47
C GLY A 33 -8.52 20.04 10.03
N GLY A 34 -7.72 19.13 9.47
CA GLY A 34 -6.34 18.89 9.87
C GLY A 34 -5.29 19.72 9.13
N MET A 35 -5.62 20.26 7.95
CA MET A 35 -4.69 20.97 7.07
C MET A 35 -5.27 22.30 6.57
N ARG A 36 -4.41 23.28 6.33
CA ARG A 36 -4.84 24.59 5.81
C ARG A 36 -5.07 24.52 4.31
N LEU A 37 -6.17 25.09 3.82
CA LEU A 37 -6.25 25.47 2.41
C LEU A 37 -5.34 26.68 2.16
N PRO A 38 -4.68 26.78 0.99
CA PRO A 38 -3.99 28.00 0.60
C PRO A 38 -4.96 29.20 0.64
N ARG A 39 -4.47 30.38 1.04
CA ARG A 39 -5.31 31.57 1.31
C ARG A 39 -6.13 32.04 0.11
N ASP A 40 -5.66 31.71 -1.08
CA ASP A 40 -6.18 32.23 -2.35
C ASP A 40 -7.19 31.27 -2.99
N VAL A 41 -7.47 30.13 -2.32
CA VAL A 41 -8.34 29.07 -2.84
C VAL A 41 -9.77 29.29 -2.37
N ASP A 42 -10.68 29.49 -3.33
CA ASP A 42 -12.13 29.46 -3.10
C ASP A 42 -12.56 28.03 -2.70
N SER A 43 -13.10 27.89 -1.49
CA SER A 43 -13.47 26.59 -0.92
C SER A 43 -14.58 25.87 -1.70
N ARG A 44 -15.50 26.59 -2.36
CA ARG A 44 -16.53 25.98 -3.21
C ARG A 44 -15.91 25.46 -4.49
N GLN A 45 -15.08 26.26 -5.17
CA GLN A 45 -14.41 25.82 -6.39
C GLN A 45 -13.45 24.65 -6.11
N ALA A 46 -12.74 24.68 -4.99
CA ALA A 46 -11.88 23.60 -4.54
C ALA A 46 -12.65 22.29 -4.35
N SER A 47 -13.78 22.33 -3.65
CA SER A 47 -14.58 21.12 -3.40
C SER A 47 -15.08 20.45 -4.68
N GLY A 48 -15.48 21.23 -5.69
CA GLY A 48 -15.81 20.71 -7.03
C GLY A 48 -14.60 20.07 -7.73
N ALA A 49 -13.42 20.69 -7.63
CA ALA A 49 -12.19 20.15 -8.20
C ALA A 49 -11.78 18.81 -7.55
N TYR A 50 -11.89 18.68 -6.23
CA TYR A 50 -11.61 17.40 -5.54
C TYR A 50 -12.60 16.31 -5.95
N LEU A 51 -13.90 16.63 -6.03
CA LEU A 51 -14.91 15.65 -6.42
C LEU A 51 -14.62 15.08 -7.82
N LEU A 52 -14.31 15.95 -8.78
CA LEU A 52 -13.97 15.53 -10.13
C LEU A 52 -12.67 14.72 -10.18
N ALA A 53 -11.62 15.19 -9.51
CA ALA A 53 -10.31 14.54 -9.55
C ALA A 53 -10.29 13.16 -8.84
N LEU A 54 -11.14 12.97 -7.83
CA LEU A 54 -11.20 11.75 -7.03
C LEU A 54 -12.31 10.79 -7.47
N THR A 55 -13.06 11.12 -8.53
CA THR A 55 -14.07 10.22 -9.08
C THR A 55 -13.43 8.87 -9.46
N GLY A 56 -14.07 7.76 -9.05
CA GLY A 56 -13.56 6.41 -9.29
C GLY A 56 -12.46 5.95 -8.32
N VAL A 57 -12.06 6.77 -7.34
CA VAL A 57 -11.12 6.33 -6.30
C VAL A 57 -11.82 5.34 -5.36
N PRO A 58 -11.23 4.15 -5.10
CA PRO A 58 -11.79 3.21 -4.14
C PRO A 58 -11.84 3.79 -2.73
N SER A 59 -12.94 3.53 -2.00
CA SER A 59 -13.17 4.00 -0.63
C SER A 59 -11.99 3.74 0.30
N VAL A 60 -11.50 2.50 0.29
CA VAL A 60 -10.39 2.06 1.13
C VAL A 60 -9.08 2.78 0.80
N ILE A 61 -8.86 3.11 -0.47
CA ILE A 61 -7.68 3.86 -0.91
C ILE A 61 -7.80 5.30 -0.43
N PHE A 62 -8.96 5.94 -0.60
CA PHE A 62 -9.12 7.33 -0.20
C PHE A 62 -8.98 7.51 1.32
N ARG A 63 -9.60 6.63 2.11
CA ARG A 63 -9.46 6.62 3.57
C ARG A 63 -8.01 6.42 4.01
N TYR A 64 -7.31 5.47 3.39
CA TYR A 64 -5.90 5.24 3.69
C TYR A 64 -5.04 6.45 3.32
N ALA A 65 -5.26 7.05 2.14
CA ALA A 65 -4.54 8.23 1.69
C ALA A 65 -4.68 9.41 2.67
N VAL A 66 -5.91 9.77 3.05
CA VAL A 66 -6.19 10.84 4.02
C VAL A 66 -5.51 10.55 5.37
N THR A 67 -5.52 9.29 5.81
CA THR A 67 -4.84 8.89 7.06
C THR A 67 -3.34 9.13 6.99
N GLN A 68 -2.68 8.69 5.92
CA GLN A 68 -1.22 8.85 5.77
C GLN A 68 -0.81 10.33 5.67
N ILE A 69 -1.61 11.13 4.97
CA ILE A 69 -1.39 12.57 4.85
C ILE A 69 -1.48 13.25 6.22
N LEU A 70 -2.52 12.97 6.99
CA LEU A 70 -2.72 13.60 8.30
C LEU A 70 -1.68 13.17 9.34
N LYS A 71 -1.11 11.97 9.20
CA LYS A 71 0.03 11.54 10.02
C LYS A 71 1.36 12.16 9.59
N GLY A 72 1.40 12.87 8.45
CA GLY A 72 2.63 13.42 7.89
C GLY A 72 3.59 12.36 7.36
N GLU A 73 3.08 11.19 6.98
CA GLU A 73 3.85 10.04 6.45
C GLU A 73 4.06 10.11 4.93
N VAL A 74 3.57 11.16 4.27
CA VAL A 74 3.73 11.37 2.82
C VAL A 74 4.77 12.46 2.59
N ASP A 75 5.97 12.07 2.19
CA ASP A 75 7.11 12.99 2.05
C ASP A 75 6.95 14.00 0.92
N ASP A 76 6.28 13.61 -0.16
CA ASP A 76 6.10 14.44 -1.36
C ASP A 76 5.00 15.51 -1.22
N LEU A 77 4.30 15.56 -0.07
CA LEU A 77 3.21 16.50 0.18
C LEU A 77 3.53 17.47 1.31
N HIS A 78 3.00 18.69 1.20
CA HIS A 78 3.23 19.71 2.23
C HIS A 78 2.54 19.33 3.56
N LYS A 79 3.30 19.35 4.66
CA LYS A 79 2.79 18.91 5.98
C LYS A 79 1.78 19.87 6.63
N THR A 80 1.67 21.10 6.11
CA THR A 80 0.75 22.14 6.65
C THR A 80 -0.43 22.46 5.73
N TYR A 81 -0.25 22.31 4.41
CA TYR A 81 -1.23 22.76 3.42
C TYR A 81 -1.85 21.53 2.77
N ALA A 82 -3.17 21.54 2.60
CA ALA A 82 -3.86 20.44 1.95
C ALA A 82 -3.31 20.24 0.53
N PRO A 83 -3.11 18.99 0.08
CA PRO A 83 -2.69 18.72 -1.29
C PRO A 83 -3.75 19.20 -2.26
N THR A 84 -3.35 19.76 -3.39
CA THR A 84 -4.26 20.11 -4.47
C THR A 84 -5.05 18.88 -4.97
N ALA A 85 -6.19 19.10 -5.62
CA ALA A 85 -6.99 18.00 -6.16
C ALA A 85 -6.21 17.05 -7.09
N PRO A 86 -5.34 17.54 -8.01
CA PRO A 86 -4.50 16.67 -8.83
C PRO A 86 -3.45 15.88 -8.02
N GLU A 87 -2.81 16.50 -7.02
CA GLU A 87 -1.83 15.82 -6.17
C GLU A 87 -2.48 14.67 -5.38
N LEU A 88 -3.64 14.94 -4.78
CA LEU A 88 -4.36 13.93 -4.01
C LEU A 88 -4.85 12.78 -4.90
N ALA A 89 -5.34 13.10 -6.10
CA ALA A 89 -5.76 12.09 -7.08
C ALA A 89 -4.59 11.23 -7.55
N ALA A 90 -3.45 11.84 -7.88
CA ALA A 90 -2.25 11.13 -8.27
C ALA A 90 -1.75 10.20 -7.15
N TYR A 91 -1.75 10.69 -5.90
CA TYR A 91 -1.37 9.89 -4.75
C TYR A 91 -2.31 8.69 -4.53
N CYS A 92 -3.63 8.91 -4.57
CA CYS A 92 -4.62 7.83 -4.50
C CYS A 92 -4.44 6.80 -5.61
N LYS A 93 -4.21 7.25 -6.86
CA LYS A 93 -3.97 6.36 -8.00
C LYS A 93 -2.74 5.47 -7.77
N ASN A 94 -1.61 6.08 -7.37
CA ASN A 94 -0.38 5.34 -7.09
C ASN A 94 -0.56 4.32 -5.97
N LEU A 95 -1.28 4.67 -4.90
CA LEU A 95 -1.63 3.74 -3.82
C LEU A 95 -2.48 2.57 -4.35
N GLY A 96 -3.49 2.85 -5.17
CA GLY A 96 -4.33 1.83 -5.80
C GLY A 96 -3.51 0.85 -6.63
N GLU A 97 -2.65 1.35 -7.52
CA GLU A 97 -1.77 0.54 -8.37
C GLU A 97 -0.81 -0.34 -7.55
N GLN A 98 -0.23 0.22 -6.48
CA GLN A 98 0.63 -0.54 -5.57
C GLN A 98 -0.13 -1.67 -4.88
N MET A 99 -1.35 -1.42 -4.40
CA MET A 99 -2.16 -2.45 -3.74
C MET A 99 -2.58 -3.56 -4.71
N VAL A 100 -2.98 -3.21 -5.94
CA VAL A 100 -3.28 -4.18 -6.99
C VAL A 100 -2.04 -5.03 -7.33
N SER A 101 -0.87 -4.41 -7.43
CA SER A 101 0.40 -5.12 -7.70
C SER A 101 0.75 -6.11 -6.58
N LYS A 102 0.57 -5.71 -5.31
CA LYS A 102 0.78 -6.58 -4.15
C LYS A 102 -0.18 -7.77 -4.15
N ILE A 103 -1.48 -7.53 -4.33
CA ILE A 103 -2.49 -8.60 -4.42
C ILE A 103 -2.15 -9.57 -5.55
N THR A 104 -1.84 -9.04 -6.73
CA THR A 104 -1.48 -9.87 -7.91
C THR A 104 -0.24 -10.71 -7.64
N SER A 105 0.75 -10.15 -6.95
CA SER A 105 1.97 -10.88 -6.56
C SER A 105 1.68 -12.02 -5.59
N ILE A 106 0.84 -11.78 -4.58
CA ILE A 106 0.43 -12.82 -3.62
C ILE A 106 -0.40 -13.91 -4.33
N GLU A 107 -1.34 -13.53 -5.19
CA GLU A 107 -2.12 -14.48 -6.00
C GLU A 107 -1.23 -15.38 -6.85
N ARG A 108 -0.18 -14.80 -7.47
CA ARG A 108 0.81 -15.55 -8.25
C ARG A 108 1.58 -16.55 -7.38
N ILE A 109 2.02 -16.14 -6.18
CA ILE A 109 2.72 -17.03 -5.23
C ILE A 109 1.82 -18.18 -4.81
N LEU A 110 0.54 -17.90 -4.48
CA LEU A 110 -0.42 -18.92 -4.05
C LEU A 110 -0.86 -19.87 -5.17
N ARG A 111 -0.66 -19.50 -6.43
CA ARG A 111 -0.92 -20.35 -7.61
C ARG A 111 0.32 -21.09 -8.08
N ALA A 112 1.51 -20.64 -7.71
CA ALA A 112 2.73 -21.32 -8.05
C ALA A 112 2.69 -22.74 -7.45
N PRO A 113 3.07 -23.78 -8.22
CA PRO A 113 3.25 -25.09 -7.65
C PRO A 113 4.25 -24.97 -6.50
N GLU A 114 4.02 -25.68 -5.40
CA GLU A 114 5.01 -25.77 -4.33
C GLU A 114 6.31 -26.29 -4.94
N GLN A 115 7.27 -25.39 -5.16
CA GLN A 115 8.62 -25.79 -5.45
C GLN A 115 9.11 -26.42 -4.15
N GLN A 116 9.05 -27.75 -4.08
CA GLN A 116 9.94 -28.47 -3.18
C GLN A 116 11.32 -27.89 -3.45
N ALA A 117 11.96 -27.36 -2.40
CA ALA A 117 13.33 -26.91 -2.53
C ALA A 117 14.13 -28.10 -3.05
N VAL A 118 14.42 -28.10 -4.36
CA VAL A 118 15.50 -28.88 -4.94
C VAL A 118 16.78 -28.17 -4.53
N ALA A 119 16.96 -27.96 -3.23
CA ALA A 119 18.30 -27.81 -2.71
C ALA A 119 18.99 -29.11 -3.14
N PRO A 120 20.06 -29.06 -3.95
CA PRO A 120 20.87 -30.25 -4.11
C PRO A 120 21.19 -30.70 -2.69
N ARG A 121 20.73 -31.90 -2.31
CA ARG A 121 21.13 -32.52 -1.06
C ARG A 121 22.65 -32.54 -1.14
N ILE A 122 23.28 -31.63 -0.40
CA ILE A 122 24.73 -31.64 -0.23
C ILE A 122 25.05 -33.06 0.23
N SER A 123 25.96 -33.73 -0.47
CA SER A 123 26.33 -35.09 -0.09
C SER A 123 26.79 -35.09 1.36
N GLU A 124 26.62 -36.21 2.04
CA GLU A 124 27.07 -36.36 3.42
C GLU A 124 28.54 -35.96 3.55
N GLU A 125 29.39 -36.26 2.54
CA GLU A 125 30.81 -35.83 2.56
C GLU A 125 30.96 -34.30 2.55
N LYS A 126 30.17 -33.59 1.72
CA LYS A 126 30.22 -32.13 1.64
C LYS A 126 29.68 -31.49 2.92
N PHE A 127 28.69 -32.11 3.57
CA PHE A 127 28.18 -31.67 4.86
C PHE A 127 29.22 -31.85 5.99
N GLN A 128 29.91 -32.99 6.02
CA GLN A 128 30.97 -33.26 7.00
C GLN A 128 32.16 -32.30 6.82
N LEU A 129 32.55 -32.01 5.58
CA LEU A 129 33.62 -31.06 5.27
C LEU A 129 33.30 -29.65 5.79
N LEU A 130 32.10 -29.15 5.51
CA LEU A 130 31.64 -27.84 5.97
C LEU A 130 31.54 -27.77 7.51
N SER A 131 31.07 -28.85 8.13
CA SER A 131 30.97 -28.96 9.59
C SER A 131 32.34 -28.95 10.26
N HIS A 132 33.33 -29.58 9.65
CA HIS A 132 34.71 -29.56 10.14
C HIS A 132 35.35 -28.17 9.99
N GLN A 133 35.16 -27.50 8.85
CA GLN A 133 35.66 -26.13 8.62
C GLN A 133 35.09 -25.13 9.64
N LEU A 134 33.79 -25.20 9.92
CA LEU A 134 33.14 -24.34 10.91
C LEU A 134 33.67 -24.58 12.33
N LYS A 135 33.95 -25.83 12.69
CA LYS A 135 34.56 -26.17 14.00
C LYS A 135 35.98 -25.60 14.12
N GLN A 136 36.77 -25.65 13.06
CA GLN A 136 38.13 -25.09 13.08
C GLN A 136 38.16 -23.57 13.15
N MET A 137 37.23 -22.89 12.47
CA MET A 137 37.10 -21.43 12.57
C MET A 137 36.73 -20.95 13.98
N LYS A 138 35.93 -21.73 14.71
CA LYS A 138 35.51 -21.41 16.09
C LYS A 138 36.60 -21.64 17.15
N VAL A 139 37.71 -22.29 16.78
CA VAL A 139 38.86 -22.57 17.65
C VAL A 139 39.99 -21.55 17.44
N MET A 140 39.92 -20.75 16.37
CA MET A 140 40.92 -19.72 16.02
C MET A 140 40.48 -18.27 16.32
N GLY A 141 39.31 -18.06 16.91
CA GLY A 141 38.83 -16.76 17.39
C GLY A 141 38.57 -16.79 18.89
#